data_AF-A0A6C1BT68-F1
#
_entry.id   AF-A0A6C1BT68-F1
#
_cell.length_a   1.000
_cell.length_b   1.000
_cell.length_c   1.000
_cell.angle_alpha   90.00
_cell.angle_beta   90.00
_cell.angle_gamma   90.00
#
_symmetry.space_group_name_H-M   'P 1'
#
loop_
_entity.id
_entity.type
_entity.pdbx_description
1 polymer ?
#
loop_
_entity_poly.entity_id
_entity_poly.type
_entity_poly.pdbx_seq_one_letter_code
_entity_poly.pdbx_strand_id
1 'polypeptide(L)' 'MKEILRGFIELHFKKPVEVSQFHVRDLLLLSLFLDYFGLDNPLGVYVLDLYPLMLHEFHIWHRSVGLERGGLNFLPCC' A
#
# COMPACT_ATOMS: atom_id res chain seq x y z
N MET A 1 -30.04 2.15 16.53
CA MET A 1 -30.48 1.58 15.23
C MET A 1 -29.53 1.93 14.09
N LYS A 2 -29.18 3.20 13.86
CA LYS A 2 -28.24 3.62 12.79
C LYS A 2 -26.86 2.94 12.86
N GLU A 3 -26.28 2.81 14.06
CA GLU A 3 -24.98 2.13 14.24
C GLU A 3 -25.00 0.64 13.88
N ILE A 4 -26.12 -0.05 14.16
CA ILE A 4 -26.28 -1.47 13.81
C ILE A 4 -26.41 -1.63 12.30
N LEU A 5 -27.19 -0.75 11.64
CA LEU A 5 -27.34 -0.75 10.19
C LEU A 5 -26.01 -0.43 9.48
N ARG A 6 -25.26 0.55 10.00
CA ARG A 6 -23.94 0.90 9.49
C ARG A 6 -22.97 -0.26 9.64
N GLY A 7 -22.90 -0.88 10.81
CA GLY A 7 -22.06 -2.05 11.05
C GLY A 7 -22.41 -3.21 10.12
N PHE A 8 -23.71 -3.45 9.89
CA PHE A 8 -24.17 -4.46 8.94
C PHE A 8 -23.71 -4.16 7.49
N ILE A 9 -23.87 -2.92 7.02
CA ILE A 9 -23.44 -2.51 5.68
C ILE A 9 -21.91 -2.65 5.54
N GLU A 10 -21.14 -2.19 6.51
CA GLU A 10 -19.67 -2.28 6.50
C GLU A 10 -19.19 -3.74 6.47
N LEU A 11 -19.80 -4.61 7.27
CA LEU A 11 -19.42 -6.02 7.34
C LEU A 11 -19.77 -6.78 6.07
N HIS A 12 -20.95 -6.52 5.49
CA HIS A 12 -21.49 -7.32 4.39
C HIS A 12 -21.05 -6.85 3.01
N PHE A 13 -20.78 -5.55 2.84
CA PHE A 13 -20.42 -4.99 1.53
C PHE A 13 -18.98 -4.49 1.47
N LYS A 14 -18.46 -3.85 2.52
CA LYS A 14 -17.14 -3.20 2.46
C LYS A 14 -15.99 -4.18 2.70
N LYS A 15 -16.06 -4.97 3.78
CA LYS A 15 -14.97 -5.90 4.14
C LYS A 15 -14.67 -6.97 3.07
N PRO A 16 -15.66 -7.61 2.42
CA PRO A 16 -15.38 -8.61 1.39
C PRO A 16 -14.64 -8.02 0.18
N VAL A 17 -14.99 -6.78 -0.19
CA VAL A 17 -14.33 -6.04 -1.26
C VAL A 17 -12.87 -5.76 -0.88
N GLU A 18 -12.62 -5.25 0.33
CA GLU A 18 -11.25 -5.02 0.83
C GLU A 18 -10.39 -6.28 0.82
N VAL A 19 -10.93 -7.42 1.27
CA VAL A 19 -10.22 -8.71 1.25
C VAL A 19 -9.89 -9.14 -0.18
N SER A 20 -10.82 -8.97 -1.13
CA SER A 20 -10.57 -9.33 -2.53
C SER A 20 -9.47 -8.48 -3.18
N GLN A 21 -9.33 -7.21 -2.78
CA GLN A 21 -8.35 -6.28 -3.35
C GLN A 21 -7.01 -6.28 -2.59
N PHE A 22 -6.92 -7.00 -1.47
CA PHE A 22 -5.71 -7.07 -0.63
C PHE A 22 -4.45 -7.42 -1.42
N HIS A 23 -4.53 -8.44 -2.29
CA HIS A 23 -3.40 -8.88 -3.09
C HIS A 23 -2.93 -7.82 -4.10
N VAL A 24 -3.88 -7.08 -4.69
CA VAL A 24 -3.56 -6.00 -5.62
C VAL A 24 -2.84 -4.88 -4.88
N ARG A 25 -3.34 -4.49 -3.69
CA ARG A 25 -2.70 -3.48 -2.85
C ARG A 25 -1.27 -3.88 -2.47
N ASP A 26 -1.08 -5.12 -2.01
CA ASP A 26 0.25 -5.60 -1.60
C ASP A 26 1.23 -5.69 -2.78
N LEU A 27 0.75 -6.06 -3.97
CA LEU A 27 1.56 -6.09 -5.19
C LEU A 27 2.00 -4.68 -5.63
N LEU A 28 1.14 -3.67 -5.47
CA LEU A 28 1.49 -2.26 -5.71
C LEU A 28 2.51 -1.75 -4.68
N LEU A 29 2.37 -2.12 -3.40
CA LEU A 29 3.34 -1.78 -2.35
C LEU A 29 4.69 -2.47 -2.59
N LEU A 30 4.68 -3.72 -3.05
CA LEU A 30 5.90 -4.44 -3.45
C LEU A 30 6.58 -3.78 -4.65
N SER A 31 5.81 -3.36 -5.66
CA SER A 31 6.33 -2.61 -6.82
C SER A 31 7.10 -1.37 -6.38
N LEU A 32 6.52 -0.58 -5.46
CA LEU A 32 7.20 0.57 -4.86
C LEU A 32 8.46 0.20 -4.08
N PHE A 33 8.43 -0.91 -3.34
CA PHE A 33 9.59 -1.40 -2.61
C PHE A 33 10.74 -1.78 -3.55
N LEU A 34 10.46 -2.47 -4.65
CA LEU A 34 11.48 -2.83 -5.65
C LEU A 34 12.16 -1.58 -6.19
N ASP A 35 11.39 -0.58 -6.60
CA ASP A 35 11.93 0.68 -7.11
C ASP A 35 12.72 1.44 -6.04
N TYR A 36 12.24 1.42 -4.81
CA TYR A 36 12.92 2.02 -3.67
C TYR A 36 14.29 1.39 -3.42
N PHE A 37 14.46 0.08 -3.61
CA PHE A 37 15.76 -0.60 -3.49
C PHE A 37 16.56 -0.62 -4.80
N GLY A 38 16.03 -0.04 -5.88
CA GLY A 38 16.65 -0.08 -7.21
C GLY A 38 16.68 -1.49 -7.83
N LEU A 39 15.76 -2.36 -7.43
CA LEU A 39 15.58 -3.69 -7.97
C LEU A 39 14.74 -3.65 -9.24
N ASP A 40 14.89 -4.66 -10.11
CA ASP A 40 14.11 -4.77 -11.32
C ASP A 40 12.61 -4.88 -10.99
N ASN A 41 11.82 -3.98 -11.55
CA ASN A 41 10.39 -3.92 -11.36
C ASN A 41 9.64 -4.06 -12.70
N PRO A 42 9.02 -5.23 -12.97
CA PRO A 42 8.30 -5.45 -14.23
C PRO A 42 7.04 -4.60 -14.38
N LEU A 43 6.53 -4.05 -13.27
CA LEU A 43 5.31 -3.23 -13.26
C LEU A 43 5.59 -1.74 -13.26
N GLY A 44 6.81 -1.31 -12.91
CA GLY A 44 7.13 0.08 -12.57
C GLY A 44 6.59 1.07 -13.59
N VAL A 45 6.89 0.87 -14.88
CA VAL A 45 6.45 1.76 -15.98
C VAL A 45 4.93 1.84 -16.12
N TYR A 46 4.20 0.77 -15.80
CA TYR A 46 2.74 0.69 -15.96
C TYR A 46 1.98 1.33 -14.80
N VAL A 47 2.63 1.53 -13.65
CA VAL A 47 1.98 2.00 -12.42
C VAL A 47 2.62 3.26 -11.83
N LEU A 48 3.48 3.96 -12.58
CA LEU A 48 4.15 5.19 -12.12
C LEU A 48 3.18 6.22 -11.55
N ASP A 49 2.03 6.41 -12.20
CA ASP A 49 1.02 7.39 -11.79
C ASP A 49 0.37 7.05 -10.43
N LEU A 50 0.43 5.79 -10.01
CA LEU A 50 -0.12 5.34 -8.72
C LEU A 50 0.83 5.64 -7.56
N TYR A 51 2.11 5.91 -7.83
CA TYR A 51 3.13 6.02 -6.80
C TYR A 51 2.84 7.15 -5.81
N PRO A 52 2.51 8.38 -6.25
CA PRO A 52 2.19 9.47 -5.33
C PRO A 52 1.03 9.17 -4.38
N LEU A 53 0.05 8.38 -4.84
CA LEU A 53 -1.13 8.01 -4.05
C LEU A 53 -0.78 6.97 -2.98
N MET A 54 0.15 6.08 -3.30
CA MET A 54 0.53 4.93 -2.48
C MET A 54 1.71 5.24 -1.53
N LEU A 55 2.39 6.38 -1.69
CA LEU A 55 3.54 6.78 -0.85
C LEU A 55 3.23 6.75 0.65
N HIS A 56 2.05 7.20 1.05
CA HIS A 56 1.64 7.21 2.46
C HIS A 56 1.45 5.79 3.00
N GLU A 57 0.78 4.92 2.25
CA GLU A 57 0.60 3.51 2.62
C GLU A 57 1.93 2.76 2.63
N PHE A 58 2.79 3.02 1.65
CA PHE A 58 4.15 2.50 1.60
C PHE A 58 4.92 2.85 2.86
N HIS A 59 4.84 4.09 3.35
CA HIS A 59 5.51 4.49 4.58
C HIS A 59 4.99 3.72 5.81
N ILE A 60 3.68 3.52 5.92
CA ILE A 60 3.09 2.73 7.02
C ILE A 60 3.55 1.27 6.95
N TRP A 61 3.47 0.67 5.76
CA TRP A 61 3.89 -0.71 5.52
C TRP A 61 5.39 -0.89 5.79
N HIS A 62 6.23 0.01 5.27
CA HIS A 62 7.68 0.03 5.44
C HIS A 62 8.08 0.07 6.93
N ARG A 63 7.38 0.88 7.76
CA ARG A 63 7.59 0.84 9.22
C ARG A 63 7.10 -0.47 9.85
N SER A 64 5.98 -1.02 9.37
CA SER A 64 5.44 -2.28 9.90
C SER A 64 6.37 -3.48 9.69
N VAL A 65 7.21 -3.44 8.65
CA VAL A 65 8.23 -4.48 8.38
C VAL A 65 9.57 -4.22 9.09
N GLY A 66 9.65 -3.20 9.95
CA GLY A 66 10.82 -2.93 10.80
C GLY A 66 11.89 -2.03 10.17
N LEU A 67 11.59 -1.34 9.07
CA LEU A 67 12.52 -0.40 8.43
C LEU A 67 12.26 1.02 8.94
N GLU A 68 13.04 1.45 9.94
CA GLU A 68 12.85 2.74 10.63
C GLU A 68 13.33 3.97 9.84
N ARG A 69 14.28 3.78 8.91
CA ARG A 69 14.84 4.82 8.06
C ARG A 69 15.04 4.33 6.65
N GLY A 70 14.81 5.22 5.69
CA GLY A 70 15.15 4.99 4.31
C GLY A 70 16.67 4.89 4.11
N GLY A 71 17.14 3.78 3.53
CA GLY A 71 18.55 3.57 3.16
C GLY A 71 19.10 4.49 2.05
N LEU A 72 18.27 5.38 1.46
CA LEU A 72 18.68 6.27 0.37
C LEU A 72 18.60 7.74 0.80
N ASN A 73 19.74 8.43 0.76
CA ASN A 73 19.87 9.83 1.17
C ASN A 73 19.00 10.82 0.36
N PHE A 74 18.55 10.44 -0.84
CA PHE A 74 17.77 11.30 -1.75
C PHE A 74 16.26 11.03 -1.69
N LEU A 75 15.84 9.94 -1.05
CA LEU A 75 14.44 9.60 -0.79
C LEU A 75 14.30 9.26 0.69
N PRO A 76 14.14 10.26 1.56
CA PRO A 76 13.90 10.03 2.98
C PRO A 76 12.54 9.33 3.13
N CYS A 77 12.54 8.01 3.19
CA CYS A 77 11.44 7.27 3.78
C CYS A 77 11.63 7.38 5.30
N CYS A 78 10.81 8.24 5.92
CA CYS A 78 11.15 9.02 7.12
C CYS A 78 12.18 10.12 6.85
#